data_AF-M3AD90-F1
#
_entry.id   AF-M3AD90-F1
#
_cell.length_a   1.000
_cell.length_b   1.000
_cell.length_c   1.000
_cell.angle_alpha   90.00
_cell.angle_beta   90.00
_cell.angle_gamma   90.00
#
_symmetry.space_group_name_H-M   'P 1'
#
loop_
_entity.id
_entity.type
_entity.pdbx_description
1 polymer ?
#
loop_
_entity_poly.entity_id
_entity_poly.type
_entity_poly.pdbx_seq_one_letter_code
_entity_poly.pdbx_strand_id
1 'polypeptide(L)'
;MSLASLDQAISNVLADWGITTTILALALAAYLVYPVVFPHEPDTHPLLLARQAIASPVRKKGESAIYRSPEVPHGYPLRTGLNVKDPSAPKWAAGKDGDIRDIWREVQRGGKAGDDGKQIPKGLILSVFGKEELVDHDIDDLSKEISTIGNHFKQAGIKKVAIYLPNSVEYLLTLFAATFYGVTPILLPYNLPHPKVYHFLSGTGADGLVCAAGNLPLNDLSQACKNLRLLTWVVEKTSRHMDWNGVPDEAAGRLVVSVWHDVVEENKATATTELPSNDTGDTPGDIVTVWQPSNPAILPQIVPFTQTNMVAAIAALVTAIPMRQRLSPADLVLPADTFTHNYVLCQTLAALYMHCSLAITSVAAPGVDLQVARRGVAPTVIIASAETMVKLHQEETAGISSGLQRFGKYSQDQTVAAGRMPTDGILFKLLAPKSGSTEPGKLRLILTSDRLGAGSPTLTSTMLSDLRIFTRSRIIYALTTARVAGAIAQTNVFDYRRVDGTEPSHFGVPLGSVEIKYLNPDEKALSSPEPSGNLVVMGPAVAGGEVKLDVQMKMREDGCIVYG
;
A
#
# COMPACT_ATOMS: atom_id res chain seq x y z
N MET A 1 -29.47 -56.20 30.65
CA MET A 1 -28.90 -56.50 29.31
C MET A 1 -27.79 -57.52 29.55
N SER A 2 -28.01 -58.78 29.19
CA SER A 2 -27.06 -59.87 29.50
C SER A 2 -25.88 -59.84 28.53
N LEU A 3 -24.69 -60.27 28.95
CA LEU A 3 -23.51 -60.37 28.08
C LEU A 3 -23.83 -61.12 26.77
N ALA A 4 -24.62 -62.18 26.86
CA ALA A 4 -25.08 -62.97 25.72
C ALA A 4 -25.93 -62.17 24.71
N SER A 5 -26.76 -61.23 25.18
CA SER A 5 -27.55 -60.37 24.29
C SER A 5 -26.69 -59.35 23.55
N LEU A 6 -25.58 -58.91 24.14
CA LEU A 6 -24.62 -58.01 23.51
C LEU A 6 -23.75 -58.77 22.51
N ASP A 7 -23.32 -59.97 22.87
CA ASP A 7 -22.49 -60.85 22.04
C ASP A 7 -23.24 -61.28 20.77
N GLN A 8 -24.53 -61.61 20.90
CA GLN A 8 -25.37 -61.94 19.76
C GLN A 8 -25.67 -60.73 18.86
N ALA A 9 -25.80 -59.53 19.44
CA ALA A 9 -25.94 -58.30 18.66
C ALA A 9 -24.65 -57.96 17.89
N ILE A 10 -23.48 -58.11 18.51
CA ILE A 10 -22.18 -57.91 17.87
C ILE A 10 -21.94 -58.96 16.79
N SER A 11 -22.24 -60.23 17.06
CA SER A 11 -22.12 -61.32 16.09
C SER A 11 -23.00 -61.09 14.87
N ASN A 12 -24.22 -60.57 15.03
CA ASN A 12 -25.10 -60.27 13.90
C ASN A 12 -24.59 -59.07 13.08
N VAL A 13 -24.05 -58.03 13.73
CA VAL A 13 -23.44 -56.88 13.05
C VAL A 13 -22.16 -57.29 12.28
N LEU A 14 -21.37 -58.22 12.82
CA LEU A 14 -20.18 -58.76 12.15
C LEU A 14 -20.52 -59.78 11.05
N ALA A 15 -21.65 -60.50 11.16
CA ALA A 15 -22.09 -61.46 10.15
C ALA A 15 -22.54 -60.78 8.85
N ASP A 16 -23.15 -59.59 8.94
CA ASP A 16 -23.55 -58.76 7.78
C ASP A 16 -22.43 -57.81 7.32
N TRP A 17 -21.19 -58.01 7.79
CA TRP A 17 -20.07 -57.15 7.46
C TRP A 17 -19.57 -57.37 6.03
N GLY A 18 -19.86 -56.42 5.14
CA GLY A 18 -19.42 -56.43 3.75
C GLY A 18 -18.32 -55.39 3.43
N ILE A 19 -18.02 -55.28 2.14
CA ILE A 19 -17.09 -54.26 1.62
C ILE A 19 -17.63 -52.85 1.88
N THR A 20 -18.95 -52.65 1.74
CA THR A 20 -19.61 -51.35 1.97
C THR A 20 -19.50 -50.90 3.42
N THR A 21 -19.73 -51.79 4.40
CA THR A 21 -19.56 -51.47 5.83
C THR A 21 -18.09 -51.26 6.19
N THR A 22 -17.16 -51.99 5.56
CA THR A 22 -15.72 -51.75 5.72
C THR A 22 -15.33 -50.34 5.27
N ILE A 23 -15.78 -49.91 4.08
CA ILE A 23 -15.52 -48.56 3.56
C ILE A 23 -16.14 -47.51 4.50
N LEU A 24 -17.37 -47.71 4.97
CA LEU A 24 -18.04 -46.78 5.85
C LEU A 24 -17.37 -46.68 7.22
N ALA A 25 -16.92 -47.82 7.78
CA ALA A 25 -16.18 -47.87 9.03
C ALA A 25 -14.81 -47.19 8.90
N LEU A 26 -14.09 -47.40 7.78
CA LEU A 26 -12.84 -46.69 7.50
C LEU A 26 -13.06 -45.19 7.32
N ALA A 27 -14.13 -44.77 6.63
CA ALA A 27 -14.48 -43.36 6.47
C ALA A 27 -14.81 -42.71 7.82
N LEU A 28 -15.56 -43.40 8.68
CA LEU A 28 -15.89 -42.94 10.02
C LEU A 28 -14.65 -42.88 10.93
N ALA A 29 -13.82 -43.91 10.90
CA ALA A 29 -12.56 -43.94 11.64
C ALA A 29 -11.62 -42.82 11.17
N ALA A 30 -11.48 -42.62 9.87
CA ALA A 30 -10.71 -41.50 9.31
C ALA A 30 -11.29 -40.16 9.76
N TYR A 31 -12.62 -39.98 9.72
CA TYR A 31 -13.28 -38.74 10.18
C TYR A 31 -13.03 -38.44 11.67
N LEU A 32 -13.01 -39.46 12.53
CA LEU A 32 -12.77 -39.30 13.97
C LEU A 32 -11.28 -39.13 14.31
N VAL A 33 -10.39 -39.86 13.63
CA VAL A 33 -8.94 -39.86 13.90
C VAL A 33 -8.25 -38.65 13.27
N TYR A 34 -8.71 -38.21 12.09
CA TYR A 34 -8.11 -37.09 11.36
C TYR A 34 -7.95 -35.80 12.18
N PRO A 35 -8.99 -35.26 12.87
CA PRO A 35 -8.83 -34.03 13.65
C PRO A 35 -7.93 -34.19 14.88
N VAL A 36 -7.76 -35.42 15.39
CA VAL A 36 -6.90 -35.71 16.55
C VAL A 36 -5.43 -35.82 16.13
N VAL A 37 -5.16 -36.42 14.96
CA VAL A 37 -3.80 -36.59 14.42
C VAL A 37 -3.30 -35.33 13.73
N PHE A 38 -4.21 -34.58 13.10
CA PHE A 38 -3.91 -33.31 12.41
C PHE A 38 -4.71 -32.17 13.04
N PRO A 39 -4.42 -31.82 14.32
CA PRO A 39 -5.03 -30.65 14.93
C PRO A 39 -4.62 -29.42 14.12
N HIS A 40 -5.61 -28.68 13.67
CA HIS A 40 -5.37 -27.49 12.87
C HIS A 40 -5.47 -26.24 13.74
N GLU A 41 -4.32 -25.63 14.03
CA GLU A 41 -4.24 -24.40 14.82
C GLU A 41 -4.46 -23.14 13.96
N PRO A 42 -5.07 -22.08 14.51
CA PRO A 42 -5.19 -20.80 13.81
C PRO A 42 -3.83 -20.15 13.57
N ASP A 43 -3.71 -19.35 12.50
CA ASP A 43 -2.46 -18.66 12.13
C ASP A 43 -1.99 -17.67 13.22
N THR A 44 -2.91 -17.17 14.05
CA THR A 44 -2.62 -16.33 15.21
C THR A 44 -3.44 -16.76 16.42
N HIS A 45 -2.90 -16.57 17.62
CA HIS A 45 -3.60 -16.90 18.84
C HIS A 45 -4.81 -15.95 19.04
N PRO A 46 -6.04 -16.45 19.28
CA PRO A 46 -7.24 -15.62 19.38
C PRO A 46 -7.15 -14.48 20.41
N LEU A 47 -6.44 -14.70 21.53
CA LEU A 47 -6.22 -13.66 22.54
C LEU A 47 -5.48 -12.41 22.02
N LEU A 48 -4.63 -12.55 20.98
CA LEU A 48 -3.97 -11.39 20.38
C LEU A 48 -4.97 -10.52 19.61
N LEU A 49 -6.03 -11.11 19.06
CA LEU A 49 -7.09 -10.39 18.35
C LEU A 49 -8.15 -9.82 19.30
N ALA A 50 -8.22 -10.30 20.54
CA ALA A 50 -9.17 -9.83 21.55
C ALA A 50 -8.78 -8.48 22.16
N ARG A 51 -7.52 -8.06 22.08
CA ARG A 51 -7.05 -6.74 22.52
C ARG A 51 -5.87 -6.29 21.67
N GLN A 52 -6.19 -5.60 20.58
CA GLN A 52 -5.22 -5.20 19.57
C GLN A 52 -4.68 -3.77 19.79
N ALA A 53 -5.34 -2.93 20.59
CA ALA A 53 -4.88 -1.57 20.89
C ALA A 53 -4.75 -1.32 22.39
N ILE A 54 -3.91 -0.34 22.76
CA ILE A 54 -3.66 0.04 24.15
C ILE A 54 -4.25 1.42 24.43
N ALA A 55 -5.27 1.46 25.29
CA ALA A 55 -5.82 2.68 25.83
C ALA A 55 -4.92 3.26 26.94
N SER A 56 -4.80 4.59 26.97
CA SER A 56 -4.18 5.31 28.08
C SER A 56 -5.00 5.11 29.36
N PRO A 57 -4.35 4.99 30.54
CA PRO A 57 -5.06 4.92 31.82
C PRO A 57 -5.77 6.22 32.20
N VAL A 58 -5.47 7.33 31.52
CA VAL A 58 -6.04 8.66 31.79
C VAL A 58 -6.70 9.25 30.54
N ARG A 59 -7.79 9.99 30.76
CA ARG A 59 -8.51 10.78 29.73
C ARG A 59 -8.83 12.17 30.26
N LYS A 60 -8.90 13.18 29.37
CA LYS A 60 -9.44 14.49 29.74
C LYS A 60 -10.96 14.51 29.54
N LYS A 61 -11.60 15.52 30.13
CA LYS A 61 -13.04 15.78 29.93
C LYS A 61 -13.29 16.16 28.47
N GLY A 62 -14.35 15.61 27.87
CA GLY A 62 -14.74 15.83 26.47
C GLY A 62 -13.95 15.00 25.45
N GLU A 63 -13.05 14.12 25.90
CA GLU A 63 -12.33 13.18 25.04
C GLU A 63 -12.30 11.76 25.62
N SER A 64 -12.13 10.78 24.74
CA SER A 64 -11.84 9.40 25.14
C SER A 64 -10.41 9.29 25.67
N ALA A 65 -10.06 8.12 26.22
CA ALA A 65 -8.65 7.75 26.38
C ALA A 65 -7.93 7.79 25.02
N ILE A 66 -6.61 8.02 25.06
CA ILE A 66 -5.75 7.96 23.86
C ILE A 66 -5.41 6.50 23.58
N TYR A 67 -5.60 6.06 22.33
CA TYR A 67 -5.31 4.71 21.87
C TYR A 67 -4.03 4.68 21.03
N ARG A 68 -3.18 3.69 21.30
CA ARG A 68 -1.91 3.45 20.59
C ARG A 68 -1.79 2.00 20.13
N SER A 69 -0.92 1.80 19.14
CA SER A 69 -0.43 0.47 18.75
C SER A 69 0.29 -0.23 19.91
N PRO A 70 0.12 -1.55 20.10
CA PRO A 70 0.90 -2.32 21.07
C PRO A 70 2.40 -2.31 20.79
N GLU A 71 2.81 -2.02 19.55
CA GLU A 71 4.23 -1.90 19.19
C GLU A 71 4.91 -0.70 19.83
N VAL A 72 4.13 0.35 20.13
CA VAL A 72 4.61 1.60 20.69
C VAL A 72 3.69 1.99 21.84
N PRO A 73 3.79 1.29 22.98
CA PRO A 73 2.91 1.51 24.11
C PRO A 73 3.14 2.90 24.71
N HIS A 74 2.18 3.33 25.54
CA HIS A 74 2.33 4.56 26.33
C HIS A 74 3.61 4.51 27.17
N GLY A 75 4.34 5.62 27.20
CA GLY A 75 5.67 5.72 27.83
C GLY A 75 6.85 5.63 26.85
N TYR A 76 6.62 5.12 25.63
CA TYR A 76 7.61 5.16 24.55
C TYR A 76 7.24 6.25 23.51
N PRO A 77 8.24 6.85 22.83
CA PRO A 77 7.99 7.81 21.76
C PRO A 77 7.34 7.12 20.54
N LEU A 78 6.45 7.84 19.84
CA LEU A 78 5.91 7.40 18.56
C LEU A 78 7.03 7.21 17.52
N ARG A 79 6.81 6.36 16.53
CA ARG A 79 7.80 6.13 15.45
C ARG A 79 7.94 7.39 14.60
N THR A 80 9.16 7.91 14.54
CA THR A 80 9.51 9.17 13.84
C THR A 80 10.23 8.95 12.52
N GLY A 81 10.85 7.78 12.29
CA GLY A 81 11.56 7.53 11.03
C GLY A 81 12.09 6.11 10.86
N LEU A 82 12.94 5.94 9.84
CA LEU A 82 13.43 4.65 9.32
C LEU A 82 14.60 4.05 10.13
N ASN A 83 15.12 4.77 11.12
CA ASN A 83 16.29 4.35 11.90
C ASN A 83 17.51 4.07 11.00
N VAL A 84 17.78 5.01 10.07
CA VAL A 84 18.89 4.97 9.11
C VAL A 84 20.21 5.03 9.87
N LYS A 85 21.11 4.10 9.60
CA LYS A 85 22.44 4.05 10.22
C LYS A 85 23.49 4.53 9.23
N ASP A 86 24.45 5.31 9.72
CA ASP A 86 25.59 5.68 8.90
C ASP A 86 26.47 4.45 8.65
N PRO A 87 27.12 4.32 7.47
CA PRO A 87 27.90 3.13 7.11
C PRO A 87 29.05 2.81 8.08
N SER A 88 29.56 3.81 8.81
CA SER A 88 30.63 3.68 9.79
C SER A 88 30.13 3.53 11.24
N ALA A 89 28.82 3.65 11.48
CA ALA A 89 28.26 3.58 12.81
C ALA A 89 28.25 2.13 13.34
N PRO A 90 28.56 1.90 14.64
CA PRO A 90 28.50 0.57 15.19
C PRO A 90 27.06 0.03 15.19
N LYS A 91 26.90 -1.30 15.11
CA LYS A 91 25.58 -1.97 14.95
C LYS A 91 24.56 -1.60 16.02
N TRP A 92 25.03 -1.27 17.23
CA TRP A 92 24.20 -0.90 18.38
C TRP A 92 23.92 0.61 18.49
N ALA A 93 24.49 1.44 17.61
CA ALA A 93 24.15 2.85 17.55
C ALA A 93 22.68 3.03 17.14
N ALA A 94 22.03 3.99 17.78
CA ALA A 94 20.74 4.47 17.32
C ALA A 94 20.92 5.12 15.93
N GLY A 95 20.05 4.76 15.00
CA GLY A 95 19.98 5.42 13.71
C GLY A 95 19.24 6.75 13.80
N LYS A 96 19.42 7.59 12.78
CA LYS A 96 18.63 8.81 12.59
C LYS A 96 17.27 8.47 11.98
N ASP A 97 16.30 9.37 12.10
CA ASP A 97 14.99 9.21 11.45
C ASP A 97 15.12 9.07 9.92
N GLY A 98 16.08 9.80 9.34
CA GLY A 98 16.34 9.83 7.92
C GLY A 98 15.35 10.69 7.13
N ASP A 99 15.51 10.68 5.81
CA ASP A 99 14.61 11.32 4.85
C ASP A 99 14.41 10.43 3.61
N ILE A 100 13.69 10.91 2.59
CA ILE A 100 13.43 10.12 1.38
C ILE A 100 14.70 9.86 0.55
N ARG A 101 15.73 10.70 0.65
CA ARG A 101 17.02 10.46 -0.02
C ARG A 101 17.66 9.19 0.52
N ASP A 102 17.55 8.96 1.83
CA ASP A 102 18.08 7.76 2.48
C ASP A 102 17.43 6.47 1.95
N ILE A 103 16.18 6.53 1.47
CA ILE A 103 15.51 5.37 0.84
C ILE A 103 16.22 4.99 -0.46
N TRP A 104 16.50 5.95 -1.33
CA TRP A 104 17.23 5.66 -2.57
C TRP A 104 18.68 5.24 -2.31
N ARG A 105 19.33 5.84 -1.31
CA ARG A 105 20.67 5.40 -0.88
C ARG A 105 20.65 3.96 -0.40
N GLU A 106 19.62 3.55 0.34
CA GLU A 106 19.44 2.16 0.74
C GLU A 106 19.30 1.27 -0.51
N VAL A 107 18.50 1.65 -1.51
CA VAL A 107 18.43 0.94 -2.80
C VAL A 107 19.82 0.80 -3.47
N GLN A 108 20.63 1.87 -3.49
CA GLN A 108 22.01 1.85 -4.02
C GLN A 108 22.98 0.97 -3.21
N ARG A 109 22.63 0.54 -1.99
CA ARG A 109 23.40 -0.46 -1.23
C ARG A 109 23.11 -1.89 -1.68
N GLY A 110 22.01 -2.12 -2.39
CA GLY A 110 21.66 -3.42 -2.94
C GLY A 110 22.81 -4.01 -3.79
N GLY A 111 23.15 -5.26 -3.53
CA GLY A 111 24.26 -5.95 -4.19
C GLY A 111 25.65 -5.70 -3.59
N LYS A 112 25.80 -4.75 -2.65
CA LYS A 112 27.07 -4.46 -1.95
C LYS A 112 27.22 -5.29 -0.68
N ALA A 113 28.43 -5.39 -0.14
CA ALA A 113 28.67 -6.04 1.15
C ALA A 113 28.07 -5.19 2.28
N GLY A 114 27.19 -5.78 3.08
CA GLY A 114 26.63 -5.14 4.27
C GLY A 114 27.56 -5.25 5.47
N ASP A 115 27.16 -4.61 6.57
CA ASP A 115 27.93 -4.50 7.82
C ASP A 115 28.15 -5.87 8.52
N ASP A 116 27.39 -6.89 8.11
CA ASP A 116 27.52 -8.27 8.55
C ASP A 116 28.45 -9.12 7.66
N GLY A 117 29.08 -8.51 6.65
CA GLY A 117 29.87 -9.20 5.62
C GLY A 117 29.02 -9.99 4.62
N LYS A 118 27.70 -10.07 4.83
CA LYS A 118 26.74 -10.65 3.89
C LYS A 118 26.39 -9.63 2.82
N GLN A 119 26.20 -10.10 1.60
CA GLN A 119 25.70 -9.27 0.51
C GLN A 119 24.28 -8.79 0.80
N ILE A 120 24.05 -7.49 0.68
CA ILE A 120 22.71 -6.90 0.75
C ILE A 120 21.98 -7.33 -0.52
N PRO A 121 20.77 -7.90 -0.44
CA PRO A 121 20.01 -8.27 -1.63
C PRO A 121 19.76 -7.08 -2.55
N LYS A 122 19.85 -7.27 -3.88
CA LYS A 122 19.54 -6.24 -4.88
C LYS A 122 18.10 -6.47 -5.37
N GLY A 123 17.20 -5.52 -5.07
CA GLY A 123 15.86 -5.48 -5.67
C GLY A 123 15.92 -5.04 -7.14
N LEU A 124 14.97 -5.49 -7.95
CA LEU A 124 14.82 -5.08 -9.36
C LEU A 124 13.76 -3.97 -9.48
N ILE A 125 13.91 -3.06 -10.45
CA ILE A 125 12.86 -2.09 -10.80
C ILE A 125 12.44 -2.37 -12.24
N LEU A 126 11.20 -2.82 -12.42
CA LEU A 126 10.65 -3.25 -13.69
C LEU A 126 9.55 -2.27 -14.14
N SER A 127 9.57 -1.86 -15.40
CA SER A 127 8.40 -1.26 -16.05
C SER A 127 7.62 -2.32 -16.81
N VAL A 128 6.31 -2.38 -16.56
CA VAL A 128 5.37 -3.27 -17.22
C VAL A 128 4.62 -2.49 -18.29
N PHE A 129 4.94 -2.75 -19.56
CA PHE A 129 4.27 -2.12 -20.70
C PHE A 129 3.39 -3.14 -21.45
N GLY A 130 2.10 -2.83 -21.56
CA GLY A 130 1.22 -3.44 -22.55
C GLY A 130 1.25 -4.98 -22.59
N LYS A 131 1.36 -5.56 -23.80
CA LYS A 131 1.08 -6.98 -24.02
C LYS A 131 2.14 -7.95 -23.50
N GLU A 132 3.42 -7.56 -23.36
CA GLU A 132 4.48 -8.43 -22.82
C GLU A 132 5.86 -7.75 -22.66
N GLU A 133 6.00 -6.43 -22.87
CA GLU A 133 7.32 -5.78 -22.74
C GLU A 133 7.59 -5.44 -21.27
N LEU A 134 8.46 -6.23 -20.66
CA LEU A 134 9.07 -5.93 -19.37
C LEU A 134 10.42 -5.29 -19.62
N VAL A 135 10.59 -4.09 -19.07
CA VAL A 135 11.89 -3.40 -19.09
C VAL A 135 12.44 -3.44 -17.67
N ASP A 136 13.54 -4.14 -17.50
CA ASP A 136 14.35 -4.07 -16.28
C ASP A 136 15.26 -2.84 -16.35
N HIS A 137 15.32 -2.08 -15.27
CA HIS A 137 16.09 -0.86 -15.17
C HIS A 137 17.24 -1.05 -14.20
N ASP A 138 18.46 -0.82 -14.66
CA ASP A 138 19.62 -0.87 -13.78
C ASP A 138 19.65 0.33 -12.81
N ILE A 139 19.92 0.03 -11.54
CA ILE A 139 19.89 1.01 -10.45
C ILE A 139 20.95 2.10 -10.62
N ASP A 140 22.11 1.80 -11.21
CA ASP A 140 23.15 2.80 -11.45
C ASP A 140 22.73 3.76 -12.56
N ASP A 141 22.08 3.26 -13.62
CA ASP A 141 21.54 4.09 -14.69
C ASP A 141 20.38 4.96 -14.19
N LEU A 142 19.48 4.42 -13.37
CA LEU A 142 18.44 5.22 -12.71
C LEU A 142 19.02 6.30 -11.79
N SER A 143 20.12 6.01 -11.10
CA SER A 143 20.81 6.99 -10.25
C SER A 143 21.44 8.11 -11.08
N LYS A 144 22.02 7.79 -12.23
CA LYS A 144 22.49 8.79 -13.21
C LYS A 144 21.34 9.66 -13.70
N GLU A 145 20.20 9.08 -14.03
CA GLU A 145 19.01 9.84 -14.44
C GLU A 145 18.51 10.79 -13.33
N ILE A 146 18.47 10.34 -12.08
CA ILE A 146 18.13 11.20 -10.93
C ILE A 146 19.10 12.39 -10.85
N SER A 147 20.40 12.14 -11.01
CA SER A 147 21.41 13.20 -10.99
C SER A 147 21.23 14.19 -12.14
N THR A 148 21.05 13.69 -13.35
CA THR A 148 20.85 14.51 -14.54
C THR A 148 19.60 15.39 -14.45
N ILE A 149 18.46 14.80 -14.10
CA ILE A 149 17.19 15.52 -14.01
C ILE A 149 17.19 16.50 -12.83
N GLY A 150 17.79 16.12 -11.70
CA GLY A 150 17.95 17.03 -10.56
C GLY A 150 18.84 18.23 -10.89
N ASN A 151 19.95 18.01 -11.60
CA ASN A 151 20.79 19.09 -12.11
C ASN A 151 20.03 19.98 -13.10
N HIS A 152 19.22 19.40 -13.99
CA HIS A 152 18.36 20.14 -14.93
C HIS A 152 17.39 21.06 -14.19
N PHE A 153 16.74 20.58 -13.13
CA PHE A 153 15.86 21.39 -12.29
C PHE A 153 16.62 22.54 -11.60
N LYS A 154 17.81 22.24 -11.07
CA LYS A 154 18.66 23.25 -10.41
C LYS A 154 19.15 24.32 -11.38
N GLN A 155 19.55 23.94 -12.60
CA GLN A 155 19.98 24.86 -13.65
C GLN A 155 18.82 25.74 -14.15
N ALA A 156 17.62 25.15 -14.30
CA ALA A 156 16.40 25.90 -14.60
C ALA A 156 15.98 26.83 -13.45
N GLY A 157 16.52 26.62 -12.24
CA GLY A 157 16.25 27.44 -11.05
C GLY A 157 14.82 27.34 -10.55
N ILE A 158 14.17 26.18 -10.73
CA ILE A 158 12.82 25.91 -10.24
C ILE A 158 12.85 25.53 -8.75
N LYS A 159 11.75 25.82 -8.02
CA LYS A 159 11.61 25.51 -6.60
C LYS A 159 10.55 24.45 -6.32
N LYS A 160 9.55 24.33 -7.18
CA LYS A 160 8.41 23.43 -7.03
C LYS A 160 8.09 22.75 -8.36
N VAL A 161 8.28 21.44 -8.40
CA VAL A 161 8.02 20.64 -9.60
C VAL A 161 6.73 19.86 -9.44
N ALA A 162 5.75 20.10 -10.31
CA ALA A 162 4.55 19.30 -10.39
C ALA A 162 4.79 18.03 -11.22
N ILE A 163 4.35 16.89 -10.68
CA ILE A 163 4.42 15.59 -11.34
C ILE A 163 3.01 15.23 -11.79
N TYR A 164 2.75 15.29 -13.09
CA TYR A 164 1.49 14.91 -13.72
C TYR A 164 1.71 13.75 -14.69
N LEU A 165 1.99 12.58 -14.12
CA LEU A 165 2.29 11.34 -14.81
C LEU A 165 1.44 10.19 -14.24
N PRO A 166 1.13 9.16 -15.03
CA PRO A 166 0.70 7.88 -14.47
C PRO A 166 1.86 7.25 -13.67
N ASN A 167 1.62 6.11 -13.03
CA ASN A 167 2.71 5.37 -12.39
C ASN A 167 3.76 4.98 -13.43
N SER A 168 4.97 5.51 -13.28
CA SER A 168 6.10 5.23 -14.16
C SER A 168 7.40 5.36 -13.38
N VAL A 169 8.51 4.93 -13.99
CA VAL A 169 9.83 5.10 -13.40
C VAL A 169 10.16 6.59 -13.30
N GLU A 170 9.89 7.37 -14.35
CA GLU A 170 10.10 8.82 -14.40
C GLU A 170 9.34 9.56 -13.29
N TYR A 171 8.16 9.07 -12.87
CA TYR A 171 7.46 9.60 -11.69
C TYR A 171 8.33 9.50 -10.43
N LEU A 172 8.87 8.31 -10.14
CA LEU A 172 9.70 8.07 -8.97
C LEU A 172 11.04 8.80 -9.08
N LEU A 173 11.68 8.79 -10.26
CA LEU A 173 12.93 9.52 -10.48
C LEU A 173 12.73 11.03 -10.30
N THR A 174 11.60 11.59 -10.73
CA THR A 174 11.27 13.01 -10.49
C THR A 174 11.12 13.30 -9.00
N LEU A 175 10.45 12.41 -8.25
CA LEU A 175 10.32 12.53 -6.79
C LEU A 175 11.69 12.54 -6.09
N PHE A 176 12.57 11.59 -6.44
CA PHE A 176 13.92 11.52 -5.87
C PHE A 176 14.79 12.70 -6.32
N ALA A 177 14.81 13.03 -7.61
CA ALA A 177 15.56 14.16 -8.16
C ALA A 177 15.16 15.47 -7.47
N ALA A 178 13.86 15.71 -7.29
CA ALA A 178 13.38 16.88 -6.57
C ALA A 178 13.90 16.90 -5.12
N THR A 179 13.79 15.78 -4.42
CA THR A 179 14.22 15.66 -3.02
C THR A 179 15.74 15.82 -2.85
N PHE A 180 16.56 15.24 -3.73
CA PHE A 180 18.02 15.35 -3.69
C PHE A 180 18.54 16.76 -4.01
N TYR A 181 17.81 17.52 -4.81
CA TYR A 181 18.24 18.82 -5.32
C TYR A 181 17.47 20.01 -4.72
N GLY A 182 16.75 19.79 -3.61
CA GLY A 182 16.09 20.85 -2.86
C GLY A 182 14.86 21.47 -3.56
N VAL A 183 14.25 20.73 -4.49
CA VAL A 183 13.01 21.11 -5.17
C VAL A 183 11.84 20.41 -4.49
N THR A 184 10.74 21.11 -4.23
CA THR A 184 9.54 20.53 -3.65
C THR A 184 8.71 19.82 -4.72
N PRO A 185 8.53 18.50 -4.65
CA PRO A 185 7.65 17.78 -5.58
C PRO A 185 6.17 18.00 -5.18
N ILE A 186 5.32 18.22 -6.19
CA ILE A 186 3.87 18.32 -6.07
C ILE A 186 3.25 17.15 -6.83
N LEU A 187 2.62 16.23 -6.09
CA LEU A 187 2.02 15.02 -6.64
C LEU A 187 0.60 15.35 -7.12
N LEU A 188 0.42 15.51 -8.43
CA LEU A 188 -0.88 15.81 -9.01
C LEU A 188 -1.65 14.52 -9.34
N PRO A 189 -2.99 14.47 -9.14
CA PRO A 189 -3.78 13.32 -9.53
C PRO A 189 -3.82 13.25 -11.06
N TYR A 190 -3.57 12.08 -11.61
CA TYR A 190 -3.55 11.86 -13.04
C TYR A 190 -4.97 11.74 -13.62
N ASN A 191 -5.10 11.93 -14.94
CA ASN A 191 -6.36 11.78 -15.69
C ASN A 191 -7.49 12.72 -15.20
N LEU A 192 -7.16 14.00 -15.03
CA LEU A 192 -8.11 15.05 -14.68
C LEU A 192 -8.43 15.96 -15.87
N PRO A 193 -9.62 16.60 -15.90
CA PRO A 193 -9.92 17.62 -16.90
C PRO A 193 -8.89 18.75 -16.89
N HIS A 194 -8.44 19.22 -18.06
CA HIS A 194 -7.33 20.19 -18.17
C HIS A 194 -7.52 21.45 -17.31
N PRO A 195 -8.70 22.10 -17.28
CA PRO A 195 -8.90 23.29 -16.44
C PRO A 195 -8.64 23.05 -14.95
N LYS A 196 -8.93 21.82 -14.48
CA LYS A 196 -8.69 21.42 -13.09
C LYS A 196 -7.21 21.21 -12.82
N VAL A 197 -6.47 20.65 -13.77
CA VAL A 197 -5.01 20.54 -13.70
C VAL A 197 -4.37 21.93 -13.63
N TYR A 198 -4.80 22.87 -14.48
CA TYR A 198 -4.31 24.25 -14.45
C TYR A 198 -4.62 24.96 -13.13
N HIS A 199 -5.80 24.72 -12.57
CA HIS A 199 -6.17 25.22 -11.25
C HIS A 199 -5.21 24.69 -10.16
N PHE A 200 -4.85 23.41 -10.20
CA PHE A 200 -3.89 22.85 -9.25
C PHE A 200 -2.48 23.39 -9.44
N LEU A 201 -2.00 23.51 -10.68
CA LEU A 201 -0.68 24.07 -10.98
C LEU A 201 -0.55 25.50 -10.44
N SER A 202 -1.55 26.34 -10.73
CA SER A 202 -1.59 27.72 -10.25
C SER A 202 -1.77 27.80 -8.74
N GLY A 203 -2.65 26.98 -8.14
CA GLY A 203 -2.94 26.99 -6.70
C GLY A 203 -1.79 26.46 -5.83
N THR A 204 -0.98 25.54 -6.35
CA THR A 204 0.20 25.01 -5.64
C THR A 204 1.45 25.88 -5.86
N GLY A 205 1.40 26.77 -6.86
CA GLY A 205 2.50 27.65 -7.24
C GLY A 205 3.64 26.88 -7.90
N ALA A 206 3.33 25.86 -8.70
CA ALA A 206 4.33 25.10 -9.44
C ALA A 206 5.05 26.00 -10.45
N ASP A 207 6.39 25.92 -10.49
CA ASP A 207 7.24 26.60 -11.47
C ASP A 207 7.98 25.63 -12.39
N GLY A 208 7.98 24.33 -12.07
CA GLY A 208 8.30 23.23 -12.98
C GLY A 208 7.12 22.28 -13.17
N LEU A 209 7.03 21.63 -14.34
CA LEU A 209 6.06 20.57 -14.62
C LEU A 209 6.72 19.43 -15.37
N VAL A 210 6.59 18.21 -14.85
CA VAL A 210 6.87 16.97 -15.58
C VAL A 210 5.56 16.30 -15.93
N CYS A 211 5.29 16.09 -17.22
CA CYS A 211 4.05 15.49 -17.67
C CYS A 211 4.23 14.67 -18.95
N ALA A 212 3.30 13.76 -19.20
CA ALA A 212 3.34 12.93 -20.41
C ALA A 212 3.01 13.78 -21.65
N ALA A 213 3.75 13.57 -22.73
CA ALA A 213 3.55 14.27 -23.98
C ALA A 213 2.14 14.02 -24.53
N GLY A 214 1.51 15.07 -25.06
CA GLY A 214 0.15 15.02 -25.63
C GLY A 214 -1.00 15.09 -24.61
N ASN A 215 -0.73 15.04 -23.31
CA ASN A 215 -1.80 15.09 -22.30
C ASN A 215 -2.36 16.47 -22.02
N LEU A 216 -1.55 17.52 -22.13
CA LEU A 216 -1.96 18.89 -21.84
C LEU A 216 -1.64 19.78 -23.05
N PRO A 217 -2.61 20.54 -23.59
CA PRO A 217 -2.35 21.47 -24.67
C PRO A 217 -1.46 22.62 -24.18
N LEU A 218 -0.31 22.76 -24.84
CA LEU A 218 0.75 23.69 -24.42
C LEU A 218 0.31 25.17 -24.44
N ASN A 219 -0.53 25.55 -25.42
CA ASN A 219 -1.06 26.91 -25.52
C ASN A 219 -1.87 27.27 -24.28
N ASP A 220 -2.91 26.49 -23.97
CA ASP A 220 -3.77 26.71 -22.80
C ASP A 220 -2.98 26.66 -21.49
N LEU A 221 -2.04 25.71 -21.37
CA LEU A 221 -1.17 25.57 -20.21
C LEU A 221 -0.36 26.86 -19.98
N SER A 222 0.25 27.39 -21.05
CA SER A 222 1.12 28.55 -20.96
C SER A 222 0.38 29.83 -20.60
N GLN A 223 -0.88 29.96 -21.04
CA GLN A 223 -1.78 31.06 -20.71
C GLN A 223 -2.30 30.98 -19.28
N ALA A 224 -2.75 29.79 -18.86
CA ALA A 224 -3.35 29.57 -17.55
C ALA A 224 -2.32 29.55 -16.41
N CYS A 225 -1.11 29.03 -16.68
CA CYS A 225 -0.07 28.80 -15.66
C CYS A 225 1.16 29.68 -15.92
N LYS A 226 1.05 30.98 -15.63
CA LYS A 226 2.12 31.97 -15.87
C LYS A 226 3.37 31.78 -15.01
N ASN A 227 3.27 31.03 -13.91
CA ASN A 227 4.39 30.74 -13.01
C ASN A 227 5.32 29.64 -13.54
N LEU A 228 4.90 28.85 -14.53
CA LEU A 228 5.72 27.79 -15.11
C LEU A 228 6.92 28.38 -15.87
N ARG A 229 8.10 27.86 -15.53
CA ARG A 229 9.41 28.20 -16.10
C ARG A 229 10.04 27.01 -16.80
N LEU A 230 9.76 25.80 -16.32
CA LEU A 230 10.24 24.56 -16.93
C LEU A 230 9.09 23.60 -17.18
N LEU A 231 9.06 23.05 -18.39
CA LEU A 231 8.21 21.93 -18.78
C LEU A 231 9.09 20.81 -19.30
N THR A 232 8.95 19.62 -18.74
CA THR A 232 9.66 18.42 -19.17
C THR A 232 8.66 17.36 -19.62
N TRP A 233 8.68 17.06 -20.92
CA TRP A 233 7.83 16.05 -21.53
C TRP A 233 8.40 14.65 -21.34
N VAL A 234 7.59 13.74 -20.82
CA VAL A 234 7.87 12.30 -20.88
C VAL A 234 7.19 11.73 -22.11
N VAL A 235 8.01 11.26 -23.06
CA VAL A 235 7.56 10.81 -24.39
C VAL A 235 7.72 9.30 -24.51
N GLU A 236 6.65 8.63 -24.91
CA GLU A 236 6.67 7.19 -25.22
C GLU A 236 7.64 6.87 -26.36
N LYS A 237 8.29 5.70 -26.30
CA LYS A 237 9.32 5.26 -27.28
C LYS A 237 8.89 5.45 -28.73
N THR A 238 7.63 5.15 -29.05
CA THR A 238 7.06 5.25 -30.39
C THR A 238 6.96 6.68 -30.91
N SER A 239 6.84 7.67 -30.03
CA SER A 239 6.60 9.08 -30.38
C SER A 239 7.85 9.95 -30.25
N ARG A 240 9.02 9.36 -29.94
CA ARG A 240 10.31 10.07 -29.82
C ARG A 240 10.84 10.64 -31.13
N HIS A 241 10.29 10.20 -32.27
CA HIS A 241 10.67 10.71 -33.59
C HIS A 241 10.02 12.06 -33.92
N MET A 242 9.04 12.51 -33.13
CA MET A 242 8.41 13.82 -33.29
C MET A 242 9.18 14.87 -32.49
N ASP A 243 9.22 16.11 -33.00
CA ASP A 243 9.78 17.24 -32.25
C ASP A 243 8.77 17.76 -31.22
N TRP A 244 9.10 17.60 -29.94
CA TRP A 244 8.30 18.04 -28.80
C TRP A 244 8.86 19.30 -28.13
N ASN A 245 9.92 19.92 -28.69
CA ASN A 245 10.59 21.08 -28.11
C ASN A 245 9.96 22.43 -28.50
N GLY A 246 8.92 22.41 -29.35
CA GLY A 246 8.23 23.61 -29.80
C GLY A 246 7.63 24.42 -28.64
N VAL A 247 7.96 25.72 -28.57
CA VAL A 247 7.42 26.66 -27.58
C VAL A 247 6.46 27.63 -28.28
N PRO A 248 5.24 27.87 -27.76
CA PRO A 248 4.35 28.88 -28.29
C PRO A 248 4.95 30.28 -28.15
N ASP A 249 4.69 31.17 -29.13
CA ASP A 249 5.20 32.54 -29.13
C ASP A 249 4.89 33.30 -27.83
N GLU A 250 3.73 33.05 -27.23
CA GLU A 250 3.28 33.67 -25.97
C GLU A 250 4.09 33.26 -24.74
N ALA A 251 4.80 32.14 -24.81
CA ALA A 251 5.63 31.58 -23.75
C ALA A 251 7.14 31.70 -24.03
N ALA A 252 7.50 32.19 -25.22
CA ALA A 252 8.87 32.33 -25.66
C ALA A 252 9.70 33.17 -24.68
N GLY A 253 10.87 32.65 -24.28
CA GLY A 253 11.78 33.29 -23.34
C GLY A 253 11.42 33.14 -21.85
N ARG A 254 10.19 32.73 -21.50
CA ARG A 254 9.79 32.45 -20.11
C ARG A 254 9.78 30.96 -19.80
N LEU A 255 9.20 30.16 -20.70
CA LEU A 255 9.04 28.73 -20.52
C LEU A 255 10.10 27.98 -21.31
N VAL A 256 10.92 27.19 -20.61
CA VAL A 256 11.82 26.22 -21.21
C VAL A 256 11.04 24.92 -21.36
N VAL A 257 10.91 24.45 -22.60
CA VAL A 257 10.34 23.12 -22.90
C VAL A 257 11.50 22.19 -23.20
N SER A 258 11.49 21.03 -22.55
CA SER A 258 12.51 20.00 -22.66
C SER A 258 11.84 18.63 -22.75
N VAL A 259 12.55 17.65 -23.31
CA VAL A 259 12.07 16.27 -23.37
C VAL A 259 12.96 15.40 -22.50
N TRP A 260 12.37 14.55 -21.67
CA TRP A 260 13.08 13.74 -20.67
C TRP A 260 14.25 12.96 -21.26
N HIS A 261 14.00 12.22 -22.35
CA HIS A 261 15.02 11.36 -22.95
C HIS A 261 16.15 12.15 -23.61
N ASP A 262 15.86 13.31 -24.20
CA ASP A 262 16.88 14.20 -24.77
C ASP A 262 17.79 14.74 -23.66
N VAL A 263 17.20 15.24 -22.56
CA VAL A 263 17.95 15.73 -21.40
C VAL A 263 18.85 14.63 -20.82
N VAL A 264 18.36 13.40 -20.72
CA VAL A 264 19.15 12.26 -20.24
C VAL A 264 20.30 11.91 -21.20
N GLU A 265 20.03 11.80 -22.50
CA GLU A 265 21.06 11.41 -23.48
C GLU A 265 22.11 12.51 -23.69
N GLU A 266 21.73 13.79 -23.70
CA GLU A 266 22.65 14.93 -23.83
C GLU A 266 23.66 15.00 -22.67
N ASN A 267 23.23 14.60 -21.46
CA ASN A 267 24.04 14.66 -20.24
C ASN A 267 24.66 13.31 -19.87
N LYS A 268 24.53 12.28 -20.71
CA LYS A 268 25.00 10.92 -20.42
C LYS A 268 26.49 10.83 -20.12
N ALA A 269 27.30 11.68 -20.77
CA ALA A 269 28.75 11.73 -20.57
C ALA A 269 29.18 12.35 -19.22
N THR A 270 28.34 13.21 -18.63
CA THR A 270 28.60 13.91 -17.37
C THR A 270 27.80 13.32 -16.20
N ALA A 271 26.90 12.38 -16.46
CA ALA A 271 26.02 11.79 -15.46
C ALA A 271 26.80 10.94 -14.44
N THR A 272 26.56 11.19 -13.15
CA THR A 272 27.21 10.50 -12.04
C THR A 272 26.21 9.64 -11.29
N THR A 273 26.67 8.47 -10.83
CA THR A 273 25.90 7.61 -9.90
C THR A 273 25.90 8.18 -8.48
N GLU A 274 26.85 9.06 -8.17
CA GLU A 274 26.95 9.75 -6.90
C GLU A 274 25.91 10.88 -6.83
N LEU A 275 25.05 10.79 -5.83
CA LEU A 275 23.99 11.76 -5.55
C LEU A 275 24.41 12.72 -4.43
N PRO A 276 23.95 14.00 -4.45
CA PRO A 276 24.35 15.04 -3.49
C PRO A 276 24.29 14.54 -2.05
N SER A 277 25.32 14.77 -1.23
CA SER A 277 25.39 14.29 0.16
C SER A 277 24.33 14.93 1.06
N ASN A 278 23.93 14.23 2.11
CA ASN A 278 23.03 14.77 3.13
C ASN A 278 23.84 15.55 4.17
N ASP A 279 24.55 16.60 3.73
CA ASP A 279 25.40 17.40 4.61
C ASP A 279 24.57 18.00 5.76
N THR A 280 25.18 18.13 6.94
CA THR A 280 24.55 18.72 8.12
C THR A 280 24.08 20.15 7.84
N GLY A 281 22.77 20.30 7.58
CA GLY A 281 22.11 21.58 7.32
C GLY A 281 21.21 21.59 6.07
N ASP A 282 21.40 20.66 5.14
CA ASP A 282 20.57 20.58 3.93
C ASP A 282 19.36 19.65 4.16
N THR A 283 18.25 20.26 4.59
CA THR A 283 16.96 19.57 4.77
C THR A 283 16.17 19.62 3.47
N PRO A 284 15.75 18.47 2.89
CA PRO A 284 14.94 18.46 1.70
C PRO A 284 13.62 19.20 1.91
N GLY A 285 13.10 19.79 0.84
CA GLY A 285 11.79 20.42 0.85
C GLY A 285 10.67 19.43 1.17
N ASP A 286 9.52 19.98 1.53
CA ASP A 286 8.29 19.21 1.74
C ASP A 286 7.83 18.51 0.45
N ILE A 287 7.00 17.48 0.60
CA ILE A 287 6.26 16.85 -0.49
C ILE A 287 4.82 17.32 -0.43
N VAL A 288 4.35 17.94 -1.50
CA VAL A 288 2.96 18.42 -1.58
C VAL A 288 2.12 17.36 -2.26
N THR A 289 1.06 16.94 -1.58
CA THR A 289 0.09 15.96 -2.09
C THR A 289 -1.25 16.64 -2.35
N VAL A 290 -1.95 16.18 -3.38
CA VAL A 290 -3.29 16.67 -3.71
C VAL A 290 -4.29 15.56 -3.48
N TRP A 291 -5.03 15.67 -2.38
CA TRP A 291 -6.11 14.76 -2.05
C TRP A 291 -7.39 15.18 -2.78
N GLN A 292 -7.67 14.51 -3.89
CA GLN A 292 -8.86 14.73 -4.69
C GLN A 292 -9.97 13.72 -4.34
N PRO A 293 -11.13 14.18 -3.84
CA PRO A 293 -12.33 13.35 -3.71
C PRO A 293 -12.91 12.96 -5.06
N SER A 294 -13.55 11.79 -5.13
CA SER A 294 -14.31 11.33 -6.30
C SER A 294 -15.53 12.20 -6.58
N ASN A 295 -16.16 12.75 -5.53
CA ASN A 295 -17.26 13.69 -5.69
C ASN A 295 -16.71 15.09 -6.08
N PRO A 296 -17.05 15.62 -7.27
CA PRO A 296 -16.57 16.92 -7.72
C PRO A 296 -17.08 18.10 -6.87
N ALA A 297 -18.14 17.92 -6.07
CA ALA A 297 -18.66 18.95 -5.18
C ALA A 297 -17.79 19.17 -3.93
N ILE A 298 -16.97 18.18 -3.55
CA ILE A 298 -16.08 18.28 -2.39
C ILE A 298 -14.76 18.89 -2.85
N LEU A 299 -14.35 19.95 -2.17
CA LEU A 299 -13.10 20.64 -2.49
C LEU A 299 -11.89 19.72 -2.23
N PRO A 300 -10.90 19.71 -3.13
CA PRO A 300 -9.64 19.00 -2.92
C PRO A 300 -8.85 19.62 -1.77
N GLN A 301 -8.07 18.78 -1.08
CA GLN A 301 -7.15 19.24 -0.04
C GLN A 301 -5.71 19.15 -0.55
N ILE A 302 -4.99 20.26 -0.47
CA ILE A 302 -3.57 20.32 -0.80
C ILE A 302 -2.81 20.24 0.53
N VAL A 303 -2.01 19.20 0.72
CA VAL A 303 -1.35 18.92 2.00
C VAL A 303 0.16 18.83 1.78
N PRO A 304 0.95 19.77 2.35
CA PRO A 304 2.39 19.63 2.44
C PRO A 304 2.74 18.66 3.57
N PHE A 305 3.56 17.66 3.25
CA PHE A 305 4.17 16.73 4.19
C PHE A 305 5.66 17.01 4.30
N THR A 306 6.12 17.18 5.53
CA THR A 306 7.56 17.23 5.81
C THR A 306 8.19 15.86 5.55
N GLN A 307 9.51 15.83 5.38
CA GLN A 307 10.26 14.58 5.26
C GLN A 307 9.99 13.66 6.46
N THR A 308 9.97 14.20 7.68
CA THR A 308 9.65 13.48 8.91
C THR A 308 8.26 12.85 8.87
N ASN A 309 7.25 13.54 8.33
CA ASN A 309 5.91 12.94 8.20
C ASN A 309 5.95 11.69 7.32
N MET A 310 6.64 11.77 6.19
CA MET A 310 6.75 10.66 5.24
C MET A 310 7.55 9.49 5.82
N VAL A 311 8.74 9.72 6.37
CA VAL A 311 9.55 8.62 6.93
C VAL A 311 8.93 7.98 8.16
N ALA A 312 8.24 8.75 9.02
CA ALA A 312 7.48 8.21 10.15
C ALA A 312 6.38 7.25 9.68
N ALA A 313 5.64 7.63 8.63
CA ALA A 313 4.61 6.80 8.05
C ALA A 313 5.16 5.52 7.41
N ILE A 314 6.22 5.64 6.59
CA ILE A 314 6.87 4.51 5.93
C ILE A 314 7.39 3.51 6.97
N ALA A 315 8.09 4.00 8.00
CA ALA A 315 8.59 3.16 9.09
C ALA A 315 7.47 2.42 9.82
N ALA A 316 6.35 3.10 10.11
CA ALA A 316 5.21 2.48 10.77
C ALA A 316 4.53 1.42 9.91
N LEU A 317 4.42 1.62 8.59
CA LEU A 317 3.87 0.61 7.67
C LEU A 317 4.74 -0.64 7.60
N VAL A 318 6.07 -0.49 7.59
CA VAL A 318 7.01 -1.62 7.63
C VAL A 318 6.85 -2.43 8.90
N THR A 319 6.76 -1.78 10.06
CA THR A 319 6.77 -2.50 11.34
C THR A 319 5.43 -3.13 11.68
N ALA A 320 4.33 -2.49 11.27
CA ALA A 320 2.96 -2.91 11.55
C ALA A 320 2.59 -4.26 10.91
N ILE A 321 3.44 -4.80 10.03
CA ILE A 321 3.36 -6.19 9.58
C ILE A 321 4.29 -7.03 10.47
N PRO A 322 3.82 -8.17 11.05
CA PRO A 322 4.65 -9.06 11.85
C PRO A 322 5.90 -9.53 11.11
N MET A 323 7.03 -9.71 11.81
CA MET A 323 8.36 -9.94 11.21
C MET A 323 8.39 -11.01 10.11
N ARG A 324 7.67 -12.13 10.27
CA ARG A 324 7.64 -13.24 9.29
C ARG A 324 6.82 -12.94 8.03
N GLN A 325 6.00 -11.90 8.05
CA GLN A 325 5.13 -11.49 6.94
C GLN A 325 5.54 -10.14 6.35
N ARG A 326 6.55 -9.47 6.92
CA ARG A 326 7.07 -8.19 6.41
C ARG A 326 7.49 -8.30 4.96
N LEU A 327 7.54 -7.16 4.29
CA LEU A 327 8.18 -7.06 2.99
C LEU A 327 9.64 -7.51 3.11
N SER A 328 10.06 -8.31 2.15
CA SER A 328 11.39 -8.91 2.12
C SER A 328 11.95 -8.86 0.71
N PRO A 329 13.28 -9.03 0.54
CA PRO A 329 13.88 -9.01 -0.80
C PRO A 329 13.42 -10.15 -1.72
N ALA A 330 12.70 -11.15 -1.19
CA ALA A 330 12.07 -12.20 -1.99
C ALA A 330 10.75 -11.75 -2.65
N ASP A 331 10.26 -10.54 -2.33
CA ASP A 331 8.98 -10.05 -2.81
C ASP A 331 9.09 -9.25 -4.11
N LEU A 332 8.12 -9.49 -4.99
CA LEU A 332 7.82 -8.65 -6.13
C LEU A 332 6.54 -7.87 -5.82
N VAL A 333 6.68 -6.56 -5.62
CA VAL A 333 5.61 -5.64 -5.25
C VAL A 333 5.06 -4.96 -6.51
N LEU A 334 3.74 -5.02 -6.69
CA LEU A 334 3.02 -4.34 -7.77
C LEU A 334 2.07 -3.28 -7.17
N PRO A 335 2.40 -1.99 -7.30
CA PRO A 335 1.47 -0.90 -7.01
C PRO A 335 0.44 -0.79 -8.15
N ALA A 336 -0.74 -1.37 -7.94
CA ALA A 336 -1.85 -1.35 -8.89
C ALA A 336 -2.74 -0.10 -8.75
N ASP A 337 -2.49 0.74 -7.74
CA ASP A 337 -3.12 2.05 -7.57
C ASP A 337 -2.10 3.18 -7.74
N THR A 338 -2.56 4.42 -7.86
CA THR A 338 -1.74 5.59 -8.21
C THR A 338 -0.75 6.00 -7.11
N PHE A 339 0.45 6.45 -7.51
CA PHE A 339 1.45 7.03 -6.59
C PHE A 339 1.03 8.37 -5.98
N THR A 340 0.03 9.04 -6.53
CA THR A 340 -0.55 10.24 -5.91
C THR A 340 -1.31 9.90 -4.62
N HIS A 341 -1.70 8.63 -4.42
CA HIS A 341 -2.27 8.20 -3.16
C HIS A 341 -1.19 7.96 -2.10
N ASN A 342 -1.23 8.74 -1.02
CA ASN A 342 -0.18 8.75 0.02
C ASN A 342 0.14 7.35 0.59
N TYR A 343 -0.88 6.52 0.82
CA TYR A 343 -0.67 5.15 1.30
C TYR A 343 0.09 4.28 0.29
N VAL A 344 -0.26 4.37 -0.98
CA VAL A 344 0.37 3.60 -2.06
C VAL A 344 1.82 4.03 -2.23
N LEU A 345 2.08 5.34 -2.22
CA LEU A 345 3.44 5.87 -2.27
C LEU A 345 4.27 5.41 -1.07
N CYS A 346 3.73 5.53 0.15
CA CYS A 346 4.46 5.12 1.35
C CYS A 346 4.76 3.60 1.35
N GLN A 347 3.83 2.76 0.90
CA GLN A 347 4.06 1.31 0.76
C GLN A 347 5.08 0.99 -0.35
N THR A 348 5.09 1.76 -1.44
CA THR A 348 6.07 1.62 -2.52
C THR A 348 7.47 2.00 -2.05
N LEU A 349 7.60 3.12 -1.32
CA LEU A 349 8.85 3.56 -0.72
C LEU A 349 9.33 2.59 0.38
N ALA A 350 8.40 2.01 1.15
CA ALA A 350 8.70 0.93 2.09
C ALA A 350 9.26 -0.31 1.38
N ALA A 351 8.68 -0.70 0.25
CA ALA A 351 9.16 -1.82 -0.56
C ALA A 351 10.59 -1.58 -1.07
N LEU A 352 10.88 -0.38 -1.59
CA LEU A 352 12.22 0.02 -2.01
C LEU A 352 13.22 -0.03 -0.84
N TYR A 353 12.85 0.54 0.31
CA TYR A 353 13.70 0.53 1.51
C TYR A 353 14.00 -0.89 2.02
N MET A 354 13.06 -1.82 1.86
CA MET A 354 13.19 -3.23 2.24
C MET A 354 13.85 -4.09 1.14
N HIS A 355 14.44 -3.49 0.10
CA HIS A 355 15.09 -4.16 -1.04
C HIS A 355 14.19 -5.13 -1.80
N CYS A 356 12.88 -4.86 -1.84
CA CYS A 356 11.95 -5.64 -2.66
C CYS A 356 12.12 -5.30 -4.14
N SER A 357 11.75 -6.23 -5.02
CA SER A 357 11.59 -5.92 -6.43
C SER A 357 10.28 -5.19 -6.67
N LEU A 358 10.30 -4.18 -7.54
CA LEU A 358 9.17 -3.32 -7.84
C LEU A 358 8.75 -3.48 -9.31
N ALA A 359 7.48 -3.82 -9.55
CA ALA A 359 6.88 -3.79 -10.89
C ALA A 359 5.96 -2.58 -11.02
N ILE A 360 6.30 -1.64 -11.90
CA ILE A 360 5.56 -0.39 -12.12
C ILE A 360 4.73 -0.53 -13.39
N THR A 361 3.43 -0.23 -13.30
CA THR A 361 2.51 -0.29 -14.45
C THR A 361 1.81 1.05 -14.64
N SER A 362 1.76 1.54 -15.88
CA SER A 362 1.10 2.81 -16.22
C SER A 362 -0.43 2.74 -16.18
N VAL A 363 -0.99 1.53 -16.13
CA VAL A 363 -2.44 1.29 -16.03
C VAL A 363 -2.95 1.40 -14.59
N ALA A 364 -2.05 1.57 -13.61
CA ALA A 364 -2.41 1.69 -12.20
C ALA A 364 -3.37 2.85 -11.96
N ALA A 365 -4.56 2.53 -11.46
CA ALA A 365 -5.64 3.47 -11.21
C ALA A 365 -6.67 2.86 -10.24
N PRO A 366 -7.47 3.68 -9.55
CA PRO A 366 -8.58 3.16 -8.77
C PRO A 366 -9.56 2.37 -9.66
N GLY A 367 -9.88 1.15 -9.27
CA GLY A 367 -10.81 0.27 -10.02
C GLY A 367 -10.20 -0.45 -11.22
N VAL A 368 -8.87 -0.51 -11.32
CA VAL A 368 -8.17 -1.24 -12.37
C VAL A 368 -8.50 -2.74 -12.34
N ASP A 369 -8.48 -3.39 -13.50
CA ASP A 369 -8.49 -4.86 -13.56
C ASP A 369 -7.10 -5.39 -13.18
N LEU A 370 -7.02 -6.17 -12.08
CA LEU A 370 -5.76 -6.73 -11.60
C LEU A 370 -5.10 -7.68 -12.62
N GLN A 371 -5.88 -8.34 -13.49
CA GLN A 371 -5.33 -9.19 -14.55
C GLN A 371 -4.56 -8.36 -15.57
N VAL A 372 -5.04 -7.15 -15.86
CA VAL A 372 -4.36 -6.21 -16.76
C VAL A 372 -3.15 -5.61 -16.06
N ALA A 373 -3.28 -5.19 -14.80
CA ALA A 373 -2.18 -4.59 -14.05
C ALA A 373 -1.00 -5.55 -13.84
N ARG A 374 -1.26 -6.85 -13.67
CA ARG A 374 -0.23 -7.88 -13.45
C ARG A 374 0.33 -8.51 -14.74
N ARG A 375 -0.07 -8.05 -15.92
CA ARG A 375 0.32 -8.71 -17.17
C ARG A 375 1.85 -8.80 -17.29
N GLY A 376 2.37 -9.98 -17.56
CA GLY A 376 3.82 -10.23 -17.67
C GLY A 376 4.55 -10.42 -16.34
N VAL A 377 3.92 -10.16 -15.19
CA VAL A 377 4.54 -10.32 -13.86
C VAL A 377 3.71 -11.21 -12.94
N ALA A 378 4.39 -11.93 -12.04
CA ALA A 378 3.75 -12.72 -10.99
C ALA A 378 4.08 -12.09 -9.61
N PRO A 379 3.36 -11.01 -9.22
CA PRO A 379 3.66 -10.30 -7.98
C PRO A 379 3.31 -11.14 -6.75
N THR A 380 4.19 -11.13 -5.75
CA THR A 380 3.92 -11.73 -4.44
C THR A 380 3.12 -10.79 -3.54
N VAL A 381 3.21 -9.47 -3.79
CA VAL A 381 2.49 -8.43 -3.05
C VAL A 381 1.85 -7.46 -4.04
N ILE A 382 0.56 -7.15 -3.83
CA ILE A 382 -0.16 -6.15 -4.63
C ILE A 382 -0.64 -5.03 -3.70
N ILE A 383 -0.45 -3.77 -4.10
CA ILE A 383 -1.08 -2.62 -3.45
C ILE A 383 -2.24 -2.18 -4.35
N ALA A 384 -3.48 -2.35 -3.89
CA ALA A 384 -4.68 -2.15 -4.69
C ALA A 384 -5.69 -1.22 -4.00
N SER A 385 -6.41 -0.43 -4.79
CA SER A 385 -7.45 0.45 -4.29
C SER A 385 -8.68 -0.34 -3.81
N ALA A 386 -9.50 0.24 -2.92
CA ALA A 386 -10.73 -0.42 -2.48
C ALA A 386 -11.70 -0.67 -3.66
N GLU A 387 -11.79 0.25 -4.61
CA GLU A 387 -12.56 0.12 -5.86
C GLU A 387 -12.14 -1.12 -6.65
N THR A 388 -10.84 -1.36 -6.74
CA THR A 388 -10.27 -2.54 -7.42
C THR A 388 -10.70 -3.82 -6.73
N MET A 389 -10.67 -3.84 -5.40
CA MET A 389 -11.09 -4.99 -4.59
C MET A 389 -12.60 -5.26 -4.69
N VAL A 390 -13.43 -4.21 -4.70
CA VAL A 390 -14.89 -4.34 -4.92
C VAL A 390 -15.17 -4.93 -6.30
N LYS A 391 -14.53 -4.41 -7.34
CA LYS A 391 -14.69 -4.90 -8.71
C LYS A 391 -14.29 -6.37 -8.83
N LEU A 392 -13.13 -6.74 -8.29
CA LEU A 392 -12.69 -8.14 -8.26
C LEU A 392 -13.69 -9.04 -7.52
N HIS A 393 -14.20 -8.59 -6.37
CA HIS A 393 -15.20 -9.35 -5.61
C HIS A 393 -16.48 -9.60 -6.43
N GLN A 394 -16.96 -8.58 -7.15
CA GLN A 394 -18.14 -8.70 -8.00
C GLN A 394 -17.91 -9.68 -9.17
N GLU A 395 -16.77 -9.57 -9.85
CA GLU A 395 -16.41 -10.43 -10.98
C GLU A 395 -16.28 -11.91 -10.56
N GLU A 396 -15.54 -12.18 -9.47
CA GLU A 396 -15.34 -13.55 -8.96
C GLU A 396 -16.62 -14.14 -8.38
N THR A 397 -17.44 -13.35 -7.69
CA THR A 397 -18.72 -13.81 -7.16
C THR A 397 -19.71 -14.15 -8.29
N ALA A 398 -19.74 -13.34 -9.36
CA ALA A 398 -20.55 -13.63 -10.53
C ALA A 398 -20.11 -14.90 -11.27
N GLY A 399 -18.83 -15.27 -11.19
CA GLY A 399 -18.28 -16.50 -11.73
C GLY A 399 -18.77 -17.79 -11.05
N ILE A 400 -19.33 -17.71 -9.84
CA ILE A 400 -19.81 -18.87 -9.07
C ILE A 400 -21.23 -19.26 -9.53
N SER A 401 -21.29 -20.10 -10.56
CA SER A 401 -22.56 -20.51 -11.16
C SER A 401 -23.06 -21.88 -10.69
N SER A 402 -22.17 -22.78 -10.25
CA SER A 402 -22.52 -24.18 -9.95
C SER A 402 -22.64 -24.49 -8.45
N GLY A 403 -23.47 -25.49 -8.11
CA GLY A 403 -23.66 -25.95 -6.73
C GLY A 403 -22.38 -26.54 -6.10
N LEU A 404 -21.54 -27.21 -6.90
CA LEU A 404 -20.25 -27.74 -6.46
C LEU A 404 -19.26 -26.62 -6.08
N GLN A 405 -19.21 -25.54 -6.87
CA GLN A 405 -18.38 -24.37 -6.56
C GLN A 405 -18.86 -23.67 -5.28
N ARG A 406 -20.18 -23.59 -5.05
CA ARG A 406 -20.75 -23.05 -3.80
C ARG A 406 -20.36 -23.89 -2.58
N PHE A 407 -20.43 -25.22 -2.71
CA PHE A 407 -19.97 -26.12 -1.66
C PHE A 407 -18.46 -25.99 -1.40
N GLY A 408 -17.67 -25.89 -2.48
CA GLY A 408 -16.23 -25.61 -2.40
C GLY A 408 -15.94 -24.33 -1.63
N LYS A 409 -16.60 -23.22 -1.99
CA LYS A 409 -16.49 -21.93 -1.28
C LYS A 409 -16.87 -22.08 0.19
N TYR A 410 -17.99 -22.72 0.50
CA TYR A 410 -18.44 -22.93 1.88
C TYR A 410 -17.38 -23.65 2.72
N SER A 411 -16.72 -24.68 2.19
CA SER A 411 -15.62 -25.36 2.89
C SER A 411 -14.43 -24.43 3.15
N GLN A 412 -14.12 -23.50 2.24
CA GLN A 412 -13.06 -22.53 2.42
C GLN A 412 -13.44 -21.44 3.43
N ASP A 413 -14.70 -21.01 3.42
CA ASP A 413 -15.26 -20.10 4.43
C ASP A 413 -15.06 -20.67 5.84
N GLN A 414 -15.31 -21.97 6.04
CA GLN A 414 -15.05 -22.64 7.32
C GLN A 414 -13.56 -22.63 7.70
N THR A 415 -12.66 -22.71 6.72
CA THR A 415 -11.21 -22.66 6.97
C THR A 415 -10.76 -21.27 7.41
N VAL A 416 -11.26 -20.23 6.75
CA VAL A 416 -11.00 -18.81 7.11
C VAL A 416 -11.62 -18.49 8.47
N ALA A 417 -12.85 -18.93 8.73
CA ALA A 417 -13.52 -18.76 10.01
C ALA A 417 -12.78 -19.47 11.17
N ALA A 418 -12.11 -20.59 10.88
CA ALA A 418 -11.22 -21.27 11.83
C ALA A 418 -9.88 -20.54 12.04
N GLY A 419 -9.69 -19.34 11.48
CA GLY A 419 -8.50 -18.52 11.68
C GLY A 419 -7.31 -18.93 10.82
N ARG A 420 -7.53 -19.58 9.67
CA ARG A 420 -6.45 -20.08 8.79
C ARG A 420 -6.61 -19.63 7.35
N MET A 421 -5.49 -19.37 6.69
CA MET A 421 -5.52 -19.19 5.23
C MET A 421 -5.74 -20.54 4.52
N PRO A 422 -6.69 -20.63 3.58
CA PRO A 422 -6.93 -21.86 2.87
C PRO A 422 -5.73 -22.27 1.99
N THR A 423 -5.35 -23.55 2.06
CA THR A 423 -4.21 -24.13 1.34
C THR A 423 -4.65 -24.95 0.12
N ASP A 424 -3.74 -25.15 -0.84
CA ASP A 424 -4.01 -25.85 -2.10
C ASP A 424 -4.02 -27.38 -1.92
N GLY A 425 -5.06 -27.89 -1.26
CA GLY A 425 -5.29 -29.33 -1.14
C GLY A 425 -5.68 -30.00 -2.47
N ILE A 426 -5.55 -31.33 -2.54
CA ILE A 426 -5.90 -32.15 -3.72
C ILE A 426 -7.39 -31.99 -4.09
N LEU A 427 -8.27 -31.97 -3.09
CA LEU A 427 -9.71 -31.76 -3.27
C LEU A 427 -10.02 -30.37 -3.87
N PHE A 428 -9.20 -29.37 -3.53
CA PHE A 428 -9.35 -28.00 -4.01
C PHE A 428 -8.93 -27.86 -5.48
N LYS A 429 -7.82 -28.48 -5.91
CA LYS A 429 -7.42 -28.49 -7.34
C LYS A 429 -8.51 -29.08 -8.26
N LEU A 430 -9.35 -29.96 -7.72
CA LEU A 430 -10.44 -30.61 -8.45
C LEU A 430 -11.74 -29.77 -8.48
N LEU A 431 -11.99 -28.94 -7.46
CA LEU A 431 -13.27 -28.23 -7.25
C LEU A 431 -13.19 -26.71 -7.41
N ALA A 432 -11.98 -26.14 -7.47
CA ALA A 432 -11.79 -24.72 -7.64
C ALA A 432 -12.30 -24.26 -9.02
N PRO A 433 -12.97 -23.09 -9.12
CA PRO A 433 -13.10 -22.42 -10.41
C PRO A 433 -11.70 -22.21 -11.01
N LYS A 434 -11.59 -22.25 -12.35
CA LYS A 434 -10.32 -22.02 -13.07
C LYS A 434 -9.83 -20.58 -12.82
N SER A 435 -9.27 -20.32 -11.65
CA SER A 435 -8.47 -19.13 -11.39
C SER A 435 -7.16 -19.31 -12.16
N GLY A 436 -6.77 -18.31 -12.95
CA GLY A 436 -5.64 -18.37 -13.86
C GLY A 436 -4.38 -18.90 -13.17
N SER A 437 -4.03 -20.15 -13.48
CA SER A 437 -2.91 -20.88 -12.91
C SER A 437 -1.60 -20.44 -13.57
N THR A 438 -0.72 -19.78 -12.81
CA THR A 438 0.71 -19.68 -13.12
C THR A 438 1.47 -19.51 -11.81
N GLU A 439 2.12 -20.57 -11.32
CA GLU A 439 3.31 -20.42 -10.45
C GLU A 439 4.55 -20.33 -11.35
N PRO A 440 5.63 -19.61 -10.96
CA PRO A 440 6.05 -19.25 -9.59
C PRO A 440 5.92 -17.75 -9.24
N GLY A 441 5.72 -17.44 -7.94
CA GLY A 441 5.52 -16.07 -7.42
C GLY A 441 4.19 -15.87 -6.66
N LYS A 442 3.74 -16.88 -5.90
CA LYS A 442 2.44 -16.95 -5.22
C LYS A 442 2.09 -15.66 -4.47
N LEU A 443 1.04 -14.97 -4.93
CA LEU A 443 0.47 -13.80 -4.27
C LEU A 443 0.17 -14.14 -2.80
N ARG A 444 0.88 -13.50 -1.88
CA ARG A 444 0.77 -13.77 -0.44
C ARG A 444 0.07 -12.65 0.32
N LEU A 445 0.12 -11.42 -0.19
CA LEU A 445 -0.35 -10.23 0.50
C LEU A 445 -0.97 -9.22 -0.47
N ILE A 446 -2.13 -8.70 -0.12
CA ILE A 446 -2.76 -7.54 -0.74
C ILE A 446 -2.86 -6.43 0.32
N LEU A 447 -2.39 -5.25 -0.04
CA LEU A 447 -2.48 -4.03 0.76
C LEU A 447 -3.55 -3.15 0.12
N THR A 448 -4.62 -2.86 0.85
CA THR A 448 -5.72 -2.03 0.36
C THR A 448 -6.17 -1.04 1.42
N SER A 449 -6.80 0.06 0.99
CA SER A 449 -7.10 1.18 1.87
C SER A 449 -8.40 1.87 1.51
N ASP A 450 -9.16 2.25 2.53
CA ASP A 450 -10.24 3.21 2.43
C ASP A 450 -9.69 4.64 2.53
N ARG A 451 -10.22 5.51 1.68
CA ARG A 451 -9.92 6.93 1.60
C ARG A 451 -11.05 7.73 2.24
N LEU A 452 -10.85 8.06 3.51
CA LEU A 452 -11.85 8.76 4.30
C LEU A 452 -12.27 10.09 3.65
N GLY A 453 -13.56 10.24 3.39
CA GLY A 453 -14.13 11.44 2.77
C GLY A 453 -13.75 11.65 1.29
N ALA A 454 -13.04 10.70 0.66
CA ALA A 454 -12.68 10.79 -0.75
C ALA A 454 -13.63 10.02 -1.68
N GLY A 455 -14.61 9.28 -1.14
CA GLY A 455 -15.59 8.53 -1.92
C GLY A 455 -15.09 7.17 -2.42
N SER A 456 -14.09 6.57 -1.77
CA SER A 456 -13.79 5.15 -1.96
C SER A 456 -14.94 4.29 -1.42
N PRO A 457 -15.23 3.14 -2.04
CA PRO A 457 -16.20 2.20 -1.49
C PRO A 457 -15.61 1.50 -0.27
N THR A 458 -16.46 1.25 0.72
CA THR A 458 -16.08 0.52 1.93
C THR A 458 -16.13 -0.99 1.68
N LEU A 459 -15.10 -1.71 2.13
CA LEU A 459 -15.07 -3.17 2.07
C LEU A 459 -15.73 -3.77 3.32
N THR A 460 -16.68 -4.67 3.13
CA THR A 460 -17.30 -5.42 4.24
C THR A 460 -16.40 -6.57 4.69
N SER A 461 -16.64 -7.07 5.90
CA SER A 461 -15.92 -8.24 6.42
C SER A 461 -16.15 -9.51 5.57
N THR A 462 -17.35 -9.65 4.98
CA THR A 462 -17.68 -10.73 4.05
C THR A 462 -16.91 -10.61 2.74
N MET A 463 -16.83 -9.42 2.16
CA MET A 463 -16.05 -9.16 0.94
C MET A 463 -14.57 -9.46 1.16
N LEU A 464 -13.99 -9.01 2.28
CA LEU A 464 -12.59 -9.30 2.60
C LEU A 464 -12.33 -10.80 2.79
N SER A 465 -13.25 -11.53 3.40
CA SER A 465 -13.14 -12.99 3.56
C SER A 465 -13.22 -13.72 2.22
N ASP A 466 -14.18 -13.34 1.38
CA ASP A 466 -14.35 -13.88 0.02
C ASP A 466 -13.10 -13.61 -0.84
N LEU A 467 -12.60 -12.37 -0.81
CA LEU A 467 -11.41 -11.96 -1.54
C LEU A 467 -10.15 -12.73 -1.11
N ARG A 468 -9.99 -13.04 0.19
CA ARG A 468 -8.90 -13.92 0.67
C ARG A 468 -8.99 -15.33 0.07
N ILE A 469 -10.21 -15.85 -0.10
CA ILE A 469 -10.46 -17.16 -0.71
C ILE A 469 -10.19 -17.13 -2.21
N PHE A 470 -10.63 -16.09 -2.92
CA PHE A 470 -10.47 -15.95 -4.36
C PHE A 470 -9.01 -15.72 -4.75
N THR A 471 -8.33 -14.82 -4.04
CA THR A 471 -6.95 -14.42 -4.34
C THR A 471 -5.90 -15.33 -3.70
N ARG A 472 -6.29 -16.19 -2.75
CA ARG A 472 -5.37 -17.04 -1.97
C ARG A 472 -4.32 -16.25 -1.19
N SER A 473 -4.62 -15.00 -0.88
CA SER A 473 -3.69 -14.05 -0.28
C SER A 473 -4.27 -13.42 0.98
N ARG A 474 -3.39 -13.00 1.89
CA ARG A 474 -3.80 -12.23 3.07
C ARG A 474 -4.11 -10.81 2.61
N ILE A 475 -5.10 -10.18 3.26
CA ILE A 475 -5.52 -8.82 2.91
C ILE A 475 -5.42 -7.95 4.15
N ILE A 476 -4.62 -6.88 4.06
CA ILE A 476 -4.58 -5.80 5.03
C ILE A 476 -5.43 -4.65 4.48
N TYR A 477 -6.47 -4.32 5.21
CA TYR A 477 -7.31 -3.16 4.99
C TYR A 477 -6.92 -2.01 5.92
N ALA A 478 -6.65 -0.84 5.36
CA ALA A 478 -6.19 0.36 6.07
C ALA A 478 -7.19 1.52 5.97
N LEU A 479 -7.18 2.40 6.97
CA LEU A 479 -7.90 3.68 6.96
C LEU A 479 -6.94 4.83 6.67
N THR A 480 -7.23 5.65 5.67
CA THR A 480 -6.35 6.75 5.22
C THR A 480 -7.12 8.07 5.16
N THR A 481 -6.40 9.19 5.26
CA THR A 481 -6.96 10.54 5.15
C THR A 481 -5.93 11.50 4.56
N ALA A 482 -6.39 12.65 4.06
CA ALA A 482 -5.57 13.65 3.39
C ALA A 482 -4.36 14.12 4.22
N ARG A 483 -4.55 14.32 5.54
CA ARG A 483 -3.54 14.92 6.44
C ARG A 483 -2.64 13.93 7.18
N VAL A 484 -2.76 12.63 6.91
CA VAL A 484 -1.92 11.61 7.54
C VAL A 484 -1.10 10.95 6.45
N ALA A 485 0.22 11.00 6.57
CA ALA A 485 1.11 10.26 5.70
C ALA A 485 0.91 8.75 5.95
N GLY A 486 0.79 7.95 4.89
CA GLY A 486 0.49 6.52 5.00
C GLY A 486 -0.96 6.25 5.42
N ALA A 487 -1.17 5.69 6.63
CA ALA A 487 -2.48 5.31 7.15
C ALA A 487 -2.63 5.66 8.63
N ILE A 488 -3.88 5.85 9.07
CA ILE A 488 -4.24 6.04 10.47
C ILE A 488 -4.17 4.69 11.19
N ALA A 489 -4.81 3.68 10.61
CA ALA A 489 -4.92 2.34 11.16
C ALA A 489 -4.90 1.29 10.06
N GLN A 490 -4.48 0.07 10.41
CA GLN A 490 -4.62 -1.08 9.51
C GLN A 490 -4.93 -2.37 10.27
N THR A 491 -5.66 -3.26 9.60
CA THR A 491 -5.97 -4.62 10.10
C THR A 491 -4.72 -5.46 10.28
N ASN A 492 -4.74 -6.35 11.28
CA ASN A 492 -3.70 -7.35 11.44
C ASN A 492 -3.74 -8.34 10.27
N VAL A 493 -2.58 -8.72 9.76
CA VAL A 493 -2.42 -9.63 8.61
C VAL A 493 -3.08 -11.01 8.83
N PHE A 494 -3.25 -11.41 10.10
CA PHE A 494 -3.89 -12.66 10.51
C PHE A 494 -5.32 -12.48 11.05
N ASP A 495 -5.92 -11.29 10.92
CA ASP A 495 -7.32 -11.07 11.33
C ASP A 495 -8.28 -11.56 10.23
N TYR A 496 -8.79 -12.78 10.43
CA TYR A 496 -9.75 -13.44 9.54
C TYR A 496 -11.18 -13.39 10.06
N ARG A 497 -11.43 -12.62 11.13
CA ARG A 497 -12.76 -12.61 11.76
C ARG A 497 -13.79 -12.07 10.79
N ARG A 498 -14.80 -12.91 10.55
CA ARG A 498 -15.91 -12.63 9.66
C ARG A 498 -17.14 -12.21 10.46
N VAL A 499 -17.70 -11.06 10.12
CA VAL A 499 -19.03 -10.63 10.59
C VAL A 499 -19.92 -10.53 9.37
N ASP A 500 -20.91 -11.41 9.28
CA ASP A 500 -21.88 -11.38 8.18
C ASP A 500 -22.76 -10.14 8.29
N GLY A 501 -22.89 -9.41 7.19
CA GLY A 501 -23.66 -8.18 7.14
C GLY A 501 -23.22 -7.27 6.00
N THR A 502 -23.90 -6.12 5.91
CA THR A 502 -23.58 -5.05 4.97
C THR A 502 -22.72 -3.96 5.59
N GLU A 503 -22.39 -4.09 6.88
CA GLU A 503 -21.58 -3.10 7.57
C GLU A 503 -20.12 -3.13 7.09
N PRO A 504 -19.46 -1.95 7.02
CA PRO A 504 -18.04 -1.88 6.71
C PRO A 504 -17.20 -2.73 7.66
N SER A 505 -16.12 -3.31 7.15
CA SER A 505 -15.13 -3.98 7.99
C SER A 505 -14.42 -2.97 8.90
N HIS A 506 -13.88 -3.48 10.00
CA HIS A 506 -12.94 -2.71 10.82
C HIS A 506 -11.62 -2.46 10.07
N PHE A 507 -10.95 -1.39 10.47
CA PHE A 507 -9.67 -0.92 9.96
C PHE A 507 -8.48 -1.33 10.82
N GLY A 508 -8.70 -2.21 11.81
CA GLY A 508 -7.68 -2.59 12.76
C GLY A 508 -7.30 -1.46 13.71
N VAL A 509 -6.01 -1.36 14.03
CA VAL A 509 -5.51 -0.52 15.13
C VAL A 509 -4.63 0.62 14.64
N PRO A 510 -4.49 1.71 15.40
CA PRO A 510 -3.60 2.81 15.05
C PRO A 510 -2.18 2.32 14.72
N LEU A 511 -1.54 2.91 13.71
CA LEU A 511 -0.15 2.61 13.39
C LEU A 511 0.82 3.19 14.42
N GLY A 512 2.05 2.66 14.50
CA GLY A 512 3.04 3.09 15.50
C GLY A 512 3.54 4.54 15.38
N SER A 513 3.23 5.24 14.28
CA SER A 513 3.54 6.66 14.06
C SER A 513 2.39 7.61 14.43
N VAL A 514 1.24 7.07 14.85
CA VAL A 514 0.08 7.87 15.24
C VAL A 514 -0.55 7.34 16.51
N GLU A 515 -1.29 8.22 17.18
CA GLU A 515 -2.19 7.91 18.27
C GLU A 515 -3.53 8.58 18.02
N ILE A 516 -4.59 8.03 18.58
CA ILE A 516 -5.95 8.52 18.31
C ILE A 516 -6.75 8.72 19.58
N LYS A 517 -7.75 9.58 19.49
CA LYS A 517 -8.80 9.76 20.49
C LYS A 517 -10.11 10.16 19.82
N TYR A 518 -11.20 10.05 20.56
CA TYR A 518 -12.54 10.43 20.10
C TYR A 518 -13.01 11.68 20.84
N LEU A 519 -13.67 12.56 20.11
CA LEU A 519 -14.37 13.73 20.65
C LEU A 519 -15.87 13.53 20.49
N ASN A 520 -16.61 13.65 21.59
CA ASN A 520 -18.06 13.54 21.60
C ASN A 520 -18.62 14.43 22.72
N PRO A 521 -19.70 15.21 22.49
CA PRO A 521 -20.36 15.95 23.57
C PRO A 521 -20.95 15.03 24.66
N ASP A 522 -21.31 13.78 24.34
CA ASP A 522 -21.79 12.81 25.31
C ASP A 522 -20.64 12.08 26.02
N GLU A 523 -20.44 12.40 27.29
CA GLU A 523 -19.44 11.76 28.16
C GLU A 523 -19.71 10.26 28.37
N LYS A 524 -20.97 9.81 28.27
CA LYS A 524 -21.29 8.37 28.38
C LYS A 524 -20.77 7.61 27.17
N ALA A 525 -20.93 8.16 25.97
CA ALA A 525 -20.35 7.60 24.76
C ALA A 525 -18.82 7.51 24.85
N LEU A 526 -18.13 8.50 25.45
CA LEU A 526 -16.67 8.49 25.59
C LEU A 526 -16.11 7.56 26.68
N SER A 527 -16.92 7.26 27.71
CA SER A 527 -16.53 6.39 28.82
C SER A 527 -16.97 4.93 28.65
N SER A 528 -17.72 4.64 27.58
CA SER A 528 -18.05 3.29 27.14
C SER A 528 -16.79 2.45 26.86
N PRO A 529 -16.83 1.13 27.03
CA PRO A 529 -15.81 0.21 26.49
C PRO A 529 -15.61 0.37 24.99
N GLU A 530 -16.62 0.87 24.28
CA GLU A 530 -16.61 1.14 22.86
C GLU A 530 -16.86 2.62 22.56
N PRO A 531 -15.86 3.51 22.75
CA PRO A 531 -16.08 4.93 22.58
C PRO A 531 -16.35 5.30 21.12
N SER A 532 -17.29 6.22 20.93
CA SER A 532 -17.66 6.76 19.62
C SER A 532 -17.62 8.29 19.59
N GLY A 533 -17.33 8.84 18.42
CA GLY A 533 -17.27 10.29 18.22
C GLY A 533 -16.48 10.67 16.97
N ASN A 534 -16.16 11.96 16.87
CA ASN A 534 -15.25 12.45 15.84
C ASN A 534 -13.83 12.01 16.17
N LEU A 535 -13.15 11.40 15.20
CA LEU A 535 -11.80 10.89 15.36
C LEU A 535 -10.77 12.02 15.32
N VAL A 536 -9.88 12.07 16.29
CA VAL A 536 -8.69 12.93 16.28
C VAL A 536 -7.46 12.05 16.17
N VAL A 537 -6.59 12.38 15.22
CA VAL A 537 -5.34 11.67 14.95
C VAL A 537 -4.18 12.61 15.22
N MET A 538 -3.21 12.14 16.01
CA MET A 538 -2.04 12.89 16.45
C MET A 538 -0.78 12.07 16.16
N GLY A 539 0.34 12.72 15.88
CA GLY A 539 1.64 12.05 15.79
C GLY A 539 2.55 12.56 14.66
N PRO A 540 3.78 12.03 14.60
CA PRO A 540 4.78 12.45 13.62
C PRO A 540 4.38 12.22 12.16
N ALA A 541 3.48 11.27 11.86
CA ALA A 541 2.99 11.08 10.48
C ALA A 541 1.89 12.08 10.06
N VAL A 542 1.42 12.94 10.97
CA VAL A 542 0.30 13.87 10.72
C VAL A 542 0.84 15.23 10.27
N ALA A 543 0.35 15.74 9.14
CA ALA A 543 0.64 17.10 8.68
C ALA A 543 0.11 18.12 9.70
N GLY A 544 1.03 18.89 10.31
CA GLY A 544 0.71 19.81 11.40
C GLY A 544 0.58 19.15 12.78
N GLY A 545 0.91 17.87 12.92
CA GLY A 545 1.00 17.14 14.19
C GLY A 545 -0.33 16.62 14.76
N GLU A 546 -1.45 17.26 14.43
CA GLU A 546 -2.80 16.84 14.83
C GLU A 546 -3.82 17.15 13.73
N VAL A 547 -4.77 16.26 13.53
CA VAL A 547 -5.94 16.48 12.66
C VAL A 547 -7.21 15.93 13.32
N LYS A 548 -8.25 16.75 13.32
CA LYS A 548 -9.62 16.33 13.65
C LYS A 548 -10.34 15.94 12.37
N LEU A 549 -10.94 14.76 12.36
CA LEU A 549 -11.74 14.25 11.26
C LEU A 549 -13.22 14.46 11.57
N ASP A 550 -13.95 15.05 10.63
CA ASP A 550 -15.39 15.27 10.74
C ASP A 550 -16.18 14.02 10.30
N VAL A 551 -15.76 12.85 10.78
CA VAL A 551 -16.44 11.58 10.54
C VAL A 551 -16.63 10.86 11.87
N GLN A 552 -17.86 10.39 12.08
CA GLN A 552 -18.21 9.56 13.23
C GLN A 552 -17.56 8.19 13.09
N MET A 553 -16.76 7.86 14.09
CA MET A 553 -16.01 6.62 14.18
C MET A 553 -16.23 6.03 15.57
N LYS A 554 -16.04 4.73 15.69
CA LYS A 554 -16.16 4.02 16.95
C LYS A 554 -14.97 3.08 17.12
N MET A 555 -14.53 2.93 18.37
CA MET A 555 -13.59 1.89 18.78
C MET A 555 -14.38 0.67 19.25
N ARG A 556 -14.05 -0.51 18.77
CA ARG A 556 -14.61 -1.78 19.23
C ARG A 556 -13.93 -2.24 20.52
N GLU A 557 -14.55 -3.16 21.24
CA GLU A 557 -13.98 -3.74 22.48
C GLU A 557 -12.58 -4.36 22.28
N ASP A 558 -12.32 -4.88 21.09
CA ASP A 558 -11.03 -5.47 20.71
C ASP A 558 -9.94 -4.43 20.36
N GLY A 559 -10.26 -3.15 20.43
CA GLY A 559 -9.36 -2.06 20.10
C GLY A 559 -9.25 -1.77 18.59
N CYS A 560 -10.15 -2.29 17.76
CA CYS A 560 -10.22 -1.96 16.35
C CYS A 560 -11.16 -0.78 16.03
N ILE A 561 -10.76 0.03 15.05
CA ILE A 561 -11.53 1.18 14.57
C ILE A 561 -12.55 0.73 13.52
N VAL A 562 -13.78 1.22 13.64
CA VAL A 562 -14.87 1.06 12.67
C VAL A 562 -15.57 2.40 12.41
N TYR A 563 -16.35 2.49 11.34
CA TYR A 563 -17.33 3.57 11.21
C TYR A 563 -18.35 3.51 12.36
N GLY A 564 -18.75 4.68 12.84
CA GLY A 564 -19.64 4.85 13.99
C GLY A 564 -21.07 5.18 13.64
#